data_AF-R6K1F3-F1
#
_entry.id   AF-R6K1F3-F1
#
_cell.length_a   1.000
_cell.length_b   1.000
_cell.length_c   1.000
_cell.angle_alpha   90.00
_cell.angle_beta   90.00
_cell.angle_gamma   90.00
#
_symmetry.space_group_name_H-M   'P 1'
#
loop_
_entity.id
_entity.type
_entity.pdbx_description
1 polymer ?
#
loop_
_entity_poly.entity_id
_entity_poly.type
_entity_poly.pdbx_seq_one_letter_code
_entity_poly.pdbx_strand_id
1 'polypeptide(L)'
;MKTTDMQNTTIQSAATQNSNMLNKLHMAMIELYKGDAKRIQHFCKVHSYARLIAQMENVDEKTLFTIETAALTHDIGIHICEEKYGECGGRLQEKEGPALAKKLLERLGFETDISERVQYLIAHHHTYNNIDGIDYQILVEADFLVNMYEDNLSKEAVLKAYDSIFKTEYGKKICKDMYLL
;
A
#
# COMPACT_ATOMS: atom_id res chain seq x y z
N MET A 1 36.10 -39.74 9.46
CA MET A 1 34.65 -39.93 9.61
C MET A 1 34.21 -39.30 10.93
N LYS A 2 33.76 -38.04 10.87
CA LYS A 2 32.81 -37.41 11.80
C LYS A 2 32.14 -36.29 11.00
N THR A 3 31.02 -36.68 10.40
CA THR A 3 30.04 -35.84 9.73
C THR A 3 29.33 -35.00 10.78
N THR A 4 29.63 -33.71 10.84
CA THR A 4 28.80 -32.74 11.57
C THR A 4 28.69 -31.37 10.88
N ASP A 5 29.22 -31.21 9.66
CA ASP A 5 29.10 -29.99 8.86
C ASP A 5 28.00 -30.10 7.79
N MET A 6 26.81 -30.53 8.18
CA MET A 6 25.67 -30.53 7.25
C MET A 6 24.38 -30.32 8.01
N GLN A 7 23.65 -29.27 7.61
CA GLN A 7 22.31 -28.85 8.04
C GLN A 7 22.27 -27.83 9.18
N ASN A 8 22.79 -26.63 8.90
CA ASN A 8 22.23 -25.40 9.49
C ASN A 8 21.64 -24.56 8.34
N THR A 9 20.63 -25.12 7.67
CA THR A 9 19.87 -24.41 6.63
C THR A 9 18.64 -23.84 7.31
N THR A 10 18.68 -22.52 7.52
CA THR A 10 17.73 -21.70 8.25
C THR A 10 16.29 -21.91 7.79
N ILE A 11 15.45 -22.53 8.62
CA ILE A 11 13.99 -22.44 8.49
C ILE A 11 13.61 -21.04 9.02
N GLN A 12 13.51 -20.07 8.12
CA GLN A 12 12.92 -18.77 8.45
C GLN A 12 11.40 -18.92 8.53
N SER A 13 10.78 -18.38 9.58
CA SER A 13 9.32 -18.38 9.73
C SER A 13 8.65 -17.64 8.56
N ALA A 14 7.37 -17.94 8.28
CA ALA A 14 6.59 -17.25 7.25
C ALA A 14 6.58 -15.73 7.48
N ALA A 15 6.45 -15.28 8.73
CA ALA A 15 6.54 -13.86 9.08
C ALA A 15 7.92 -13.24 8.72
N THR A 16 9.02 -13.97 8.94
CA THR A 16 10.36 -13.51 8.56
C THR A 16 10.53 -13.45 7.03
N GLN A 17 9.96 -14.41 6.30
CA GLN A 17 9.98 -14.38 4.84
C GLN A 17 9.17 -13.20 4.29
N ASN A 18 7.96 -12.97 4.81
CA ASN A 18 7.11 -11.86 4.41
C ASN A 18 7.79 -10.52 4.66
N SER A 19 8.41 -10.33 5.84
CA SER A 19 9.16 -9.10 6.13
C SER A 19 10.33 -8.88 5.16
N ASN A 20 11.08 -9.93 4.80
CA ASN A 20 12.15 -9.83 3.83
C ASN A 20 11.63 -9.48 2.42
N MET A 21 10.47 -10.02 2.02
CA MET A 21 9.85 -9.71 0.73
C MET A 21 9.34 -8.26 0.67
N LEU A 22 8.68 -7.78 1.72
CA LEU A 22 8.23 -6.38 1.82
C LEU A 22 9.43 -5.42 1.75
N ASN A 23 10.54 -5.72 2.42
CA ASN A 23 11.75 -4.88 2.34
C ASN A 23 12.32 -4.84 0.91
N LYS A 24 12.33 -5.98 0.19
CA LYS A 24 12.75 -6.02 -1.22
C LYS A 24 11.82 -5.21 -2.12
N LEU A 25 10.51 -5.32 -1.91
CA LEU A 25 9.51 -4.54 -2.65
C LEU A 25 9.67 -3.04 -2.39
N HIS A 26 9.81 -2.65 -1.13
CA HIS A 26 10.01 -1.29 -0.70
C HIS A 26 11.26 -0.68 -1.37
N MET A 27 12.40 -1.38 -1.33
CA MET A 27 13.61 -0.93 -2.02
C MET A 27 13.45 -0.85 -3.54
N ALA A 28 12.69 -1.76 -4.15
CA ALA A 28 12.40 -1.71 -5.58
C ALA A 28 11.52 -0.52 -5.95
N MET A 29 10.55 -0.14 -5.10
CA MET A 29 9.73 1.05 -5.28
C MET A 29 10.54 2.34 -5.09
N ILE A 30 11.48 2.38 -4.15
CA ILE A 30 12.41 3.51 -3.99
C ILE A 30 13.28 3.69 -5.25
N GLU A 31 13.81 2.61 -5.81
CA GLU A 31 14.60 2.69 -7.05
C GLU A 31 13.73 3.10 -8.26
N LEU A 32 12.48 2.60 -8.33
CA LEU A 32 11.52 3.01 -9.37
C LEU A 32 11.24 4.51 -9.31
N TYR A 33 11.09 5.06 -8.09
CA TYR A 33 10.85 6.48 -7.84
C TYR A 33 12.12 7.30 -7.60
N LYS A 34 13.28 6.84 -8.07
CA LYS A 34 14.57 7.48 -7.81
C LYS A 34 14.57 8.95 -8.26
N GLY A 35 14.92 9.84 -7.34
CA GLY A 35 14.92 11.29 -7.56
C GLY A 35 13.59 11.97 -7.23
N ASP A 36 12.53 11.21 -6.94
CA ASP A 36 11.22 11.72 -6.57
C ASP A 36 10.97 11.56 -5.06
N ALA A 37 11.63 12.41 -4.28
CA ALA A 37 11.56 12.37 -2.82
C ALA A 37 10.12 12.54 -2.30
N LYS A 38 9.26 13.30 -3.00
CA LYS A 38 7.86 13.50 -2.63
C LYS A 38 7.11 12.16 -2.69
N ARG A 39 7.17 11.46 -3.83
CA ARG A 39 6.45 10.19 -4.00
C ARG A 39 7.01 9.07 -3.11
N ILE A 40 8.33 9.04 -2.90
CA ILE A 40 8.94 8.11 -1.95
C ILE A 40 8.39 8.32 -0.53
N GLN A 41 8.39 9.57 -0.05
CA GLN A 41 7.86 9.91 1.27
C GLN A 41 6.37 9.58 1.38
N HIS A 42 5.60 9.83 0.33
CA HIS A 42 4.17 9.57 0.28
C HIS A 42 3.87 8.09 0.55
N PHE A 43 4.34 7.17 -0.30
CA PHE A 43 4.01 5.75 -0.12
C PHE A 43 4.61 5.17 1.17
N CYS A 44 5.73 5.70 1.67
CA CYS A 44 6.30 5.29 2.96
C CYS A 44 5.33 5.58 4.11
N LYS A 45 4.71 6.77 4.12
CA LYS A 45 3.70 7.15 5.13
C LYS A 45 2.43 6.34 4.97
N VAL A 46 1.94 6.16 3.74
CA VAL A 46 0.73 5.36 3.46
C VAL A 46 0.93 3.93 3.95
N HIS A 47 2.06 3.30 3.63
CA HIS A 47 2.41 1.97 4.14
C HIS A 47 2.39 1.90 5.67
N SER A 48 2.99 2.88 6.35
CA SER A 48 3.02 2.90 7.82
C SER A 48 1.61 2.96 8.42
N TYR A 49 0.71 3.80 7.88
CA TYR A 49 -0.66 3.89 8.38
C TYR A 49 -1.50 2.66 8.01
N ALA A 50 -1.37 2.16 6.78
CA ALA A 50 -2.09 0.96 6.34
C ALA A 50 -1.75 -0.25 7.23
N ARG A 51 -0.46 -0.46 7.50
CA ARG A 51 0.02 -1.51 8.42
C ARG A 51 -0.57 -1.33 9.82
N LEU A 52 -0.50 -0.12 10.38
CA LEU A 52 -1.02 0.15 11.72
C LEU A 52 -2.52 -0.14 11.81
N ILE A 53 -3.32 0.39 10.88
CA ILE A 53 -4.77 0.17 10.86
C ILE A 53 -5.07 -1.32 10.74
N ALA A 54 -4.44 -2.02 9.79
CA ALA A 54 -4.62 -3.46 9.60
C ALA A 54 -4.34 -4.28 10.86
N GLN A 55 -3.24 -3.99 11.57
CA GLN A 55 -2.90 -4.67 12.81
C GLN A 55 -3.91 -4.38 13.93
N MET A 56 -4.38 -3.14 14.06
CA MET A 56 -5.35 -2.78 15.09
C MET A 56 -6.76 -3.32 14.79
N GLU A 57 -7.12 -3.45 13.52
CA GLU A 57 -8.34 -4.13 13.05
C GLU A 57 -8.22 -5.67 13.14
N ASN A 58 -7.08 -6.21 13.58
CA ASN A 58 -6.82 -7.65 13.74
C ASN A 58 -7.07 -8.46 12.45
N VAL A 59 -6.68 -7.93 11.29
CA VAL A 59 -6.76 -8.70 10.03
C VAL A 59 -5.79 -9.89 10.08
N ASP A 60 -6.08 -10.94 9.31
CA ASP A 60 -5.20 -12.10 9.22
C ASP A 60 -3.88 -11.78 8.50
N GLU A 61 -2.87 -12.64 8.69
CA GLU A 61 -1.51 -12.40 8.19
C GLU A 61 -1.44 -12.25 6.65
N LYS A 62 -2.29 -12.97 5.91
CA LYS A 62 -2.31 -12.91 4.46
C LYS A 62 -2.91 -11.58 4.00
N THR A 63 -4.02 -11.17 4.61
CA THR A 63 -4.64 -9.86 4.36
C THR A 63 -3.69 -8.72 4.71
N LEU A 64 -2.98 -8.80 5.86
CA LEU A 64 -1.96 -7.81 6.23
C LEU A 64 -0.86 -7.71 5.17
N PHE A 65 -0.33 -8.85 4.71
CA PHE A 65 0.71 -8.88 3.68
C PHE A 65 0.22 -8.28 2.35
N THR A 66 -1.02 -8.55 1.95
CA THR A 66 -1.66 -7.92 0.78
C THR A 66 -1.79 -6.41 0.93
N ILE A 67 -2.24 -5.93 2.10
CA ILE A 67 -2.40 -4.49 2.39
C ILE A 67 -1.04 -3.78 2.33
N GLU A 68 -0.01 -4.32 2.99
CA GLU A 68 1.32 -3.73 2.98
C GLU A 68 1.91 -3.68 1.56
N THR A 69 1.72 -4.76 0.79
CA THR A 69 2.15 -4.84 -0.61
C THR A 69 1.43 -3.79 -1.49
N ALA A 70 0.11 -3.66 -1.34
CA ALA A 70 -0.68 -2.69 -2.07
C ALA A 70 -0.34 -1.26 -1.67
N ALA A 71 -0.15 -0.97 -0.38
CA ALA A 71 0.21 0.37 0.10
C ALA A 71 1.56 0.84 -0.45
N LEU A 72 2.55 -0.06 -0.57
CA LEU A 72 3.83 0.27 -1.21
C LEU A 72 3.71 0.54 -2.71
N THR A 73 2.68 0.02 -3.38
CA THR A 73 2.58 -0.02 -4.85
C THR A 73 1.37 0.71 -5.43
N HIS A 74 0.49 1.28 -4.61
CA HIS A 74 -0.79 1.88 -5.04
C HIS A 74 -0.59 2.92 -6.15
N ASP A 75 0.39 3.80 -5.96
CA ASP A 75 0.77 4.88 -6.86
C ASP A 75 1.76 4.47 -7.97
N ILE A 76 2.08 3.18 -8.18
CA ILE A 76 3.13 2.74 -9.15
C ILE A 76 2.91 3.24 -10.59
N GLY A 77 1.68 3.66 -10.92
CA GLY A 77 1.30 4.19 -12.23
C GLY A 77 1.72 5.64 -12.52
N ILE A 78 2.21 6.42 -11.55
CA ILE A 78 2.39 7.87 -11.75
C ILE A 78 3.35 8.21 -12.89
N HIS A 79 4.60 7.73 -12.85
CA HIS A 79 5.61 8.11 -13.85
C HIS A 79 5.22 7.70 -15.28
N ILE A 80 4.60 6.52 -15.45
CA ILE A 80 4.14 6.08 -16.77
C ILE A 80 2.97 6.93 -17.28
N CYS A 81 2.13 7.44 -16.37
CA CYS A 81 1.05 8.34 -16.74
C CYS A 81 1.60 9.71 -17.14
N GLU A 82 2.55 10.26 -16.38
CA GLU A 82 3.21 11.52 -16.69
C GLU A 82 3.96 11.45 -18.02
N GLU A 83 4.68 10.36 -18.29
CA GLU A 83 5.41 10.15 -19.56
C GLU A 83 4.47 10.04 -20.77
N LYS A 84 3.37 9.28 -20.65
CA LYS A 84 2.45 9.02 -21.76
C LYS A 84 1.42 10.13 -22.00
N TYR A 85 0.96 10.76 -20.93
CA TYR A 85 -0.23 11.64 -20.96
C TYR A 85 0.05 13.07 -20.49
N GLY A 86 1.21 13.33 -19.86
CA GLY A 86 1.53 14.63 -19.28
C GLY A 86 0.77 14.92 -17.97
N GLU A 87 0.04 13.95 -17.43
CA GLU A 87 -0.70 14.03 -16.17
C GLU A 87 -0.82 12.65 -15.51
N CYS A 88 -1.13 12.61 -14.21
CA CYS A 88 -1.25 11.39 -13.42
C CYS A 88 -2.58 11.30 -12.63
N GLY A 89 -3.69 11.74 -13.24
CA GLY A 89 -5.00 11.64 -12.60
C GLY A 89 -5.38 10.19 -12.23
N GLY A 90 -6.19 10.02 -11.17
CA GLY A 90 -6.45 8.71 -10.58
C GLY A 90 -6.93 7.62 -11.56
N ARG A 91 -7.78 7.99 -12.52
CA ARG A 91 -8.25 7.05 -13.57
C ARG A 91 -7.12 6.51 -14.47
N LEU A 92 -6.08 7.31 -14.72
CA LEU A 92 -4.93 6.87 -15.50
C LEU A 92 -4.05 5.94 -14.67
N GLN A 93 -3.87 6.24 -13.38
CA GLN A 93 -3.12 5.39 -12.48
C GLN A 93 -3.80 4.03 -12.29
N GLU A 94 -5.12 4.01 -12.08
CA GLU A 94 -5.93 2.78 -12.02
C GLU A 94 -5.82 1.96 -13.32
N LYS A 95 -5.66 2.62 -14.47
CA LYS A 95 -5.49 1.97 -15.78
C LYS A 95 -4.09 1.40 -15.99
N GLU A 96 -3.04 2.15 -15.67
CA GLU A 96 -1.66 1.79 -16.02
C GLU A 96 -0.93 1.03 -14.90
N GLY A 97 -1.27 1.32 -13.64
CA GLY A 97 -0.63 0.76 -12.44
C GLY A 97 -0.67 -0.77 -12.33
N PRO A 98 -1.80 -1.45 -12.58
CA PRO A 98 -1.90 -2.90 -12.36
C PRO A 98 -0.87 -3.71 -13.18
N ALA A 99 -0.64 -3.33 -14.45
CA ALA A 99 0.32 -4.03 -15.30
C ALA A 99 1.77 -3.86 -14.83
N LEU A 100 2.11 -2.72 -14.21
CA LEU A 100 3.42 -2.48 -13.61
C LEU A 100 3.60 -3.29 -12.32
N ALA A 101 2.59 -3.28 -11.45
CA ALA A 101 2.59 -4.05 -10.22
C ALA A 101 2.77 -5.54 -10.50
N LYS A 102 2.01 -6.10 -11.46
CA LYS A 102 2.15 -7.50 -11.87
C LYS A 102 3.60 -7.88 -12.17
N LYS A 103 4.26 -7.11 -13.05
CA LYS A 103 5.65 -7.36 -13.48
C LYS A 103 6.63 -7.26 -12.31
N LEU A 104 6.46 -6.26 -11.45
CA LEU A 104 7.31 -6.05 -10.28
C LEU A 104 7.18 -7.21 -9.28
N LEU A 105 5.95 -7.58 -8.94
CA LEU A 105 5.65 -8.63 -7.96
C LEU A 105 6.08 -10.01 -8.46
N GLU A 106 5.88 -10.32 -9.74
CA GLU A 106 6.37 -11.56 -10.37
C GLU A 106 7.89 -11.68 -10.26
N ARG A 107 8.62 -10.61 -10.60
CA ARG A 107 10.09 -10.57 -10.49
C ARG A 107 10.59 -10.78 -9.06
N LEU A 108 9.82 -10.34 -8.07
CA LEU A 108 10.16 -10.47 -6.65
C LEU A 108 9.67 -11.79 -6.02
N GLY A 109 8.95 -12.62 -6.77
CA GLY A 109 8.49 -13.94 -6.34
C GLY A 109 7.26 -13.93 -5.45
N PHE A 110 6.40 -12.91 -5.57
CA PHE A 110 5.10 -12.90 -4.87
C PHE A 110 4.16 -13.96 -5.45
N GLU A 111 3.35 -14.56 -4.58
CA GLU A 111 2.31 -15.52 -5.00
C GLU A 111 1.27 -14.85 -5.91
N THR A 112 0.76 -15.61 -6.87
CA THR A 112 -0.14 -15.11 -7.92
C THR A 112 -1.41 -14.50 -7.35
N ASP A 113 -2.00 -15.12 -6.34
CA ASP A 113 -3.24 -14.66 -5.71
C ASP A 113 -3.05 -13.35 -4.93
N ILE A 114 -1.92 -13.18 -4.23
CA ILE A 114 -1.53 -11.90 -3.63
C ILE A 114 -1.36 -10.84 -4.71
N SER A 115 -0.63 -11.17 -5.78
CA SER A 115 -0.38 -10.25 -6.90
C SER A 115 -1.67 -9.82 -7.60
N GLU A 116 -2.61 -10.74 -7.83
CA GLU A 116 -3.91 -10.46 -8.44
C GLU A 116 -4.76 -9.55 -7.54
N ARG A 117 -4.79 -9.79 -6.22
CA ARG A 117 -5.52 -8.92 -5.30
C ARG A 117 -4.88 -7.53 -5.23
N VAL A 118 -3.55 -7.42 -5.18
CA VAL A 118 -2.85 -6.12 -5.20
C VAL A 118 -3.14 -5.36 -6.50
N GLN A 119 -3.12 -6.04 -7.66
CA GLN A 119 -3.51 -5.42 -8.93
C GLN A 119 -4.95 -4.90 -8.90
N TYR A 120 -5.89 -5.67 -8.32
CA TYR A 120 -7.26 -5.21 -8.14
C TYR A 120 -7.31 -3.95 -7.27
N LEU A 121 -6.62 -3.94 -6.12
CA LEU A 121 -6.59 -2.77 -5.23
C LEU A 121 -6.04 -1.53 -5.96
N ILE A 122 -4.94 -1.66 -6.70
CA ILE A 122 -4.36 -0.58 -7.51
C ILE A 122 -5.34 -0.10 -8.58
N ALA A 123 -6.07 -1.01 -9.23
CA ALA A 123 -7.03 -0.66 -10.28
C ALA A 123 -8.26 0.10 -9.78
N HIS A 124 -8.47 0.19 -8.46
CA HIS A 124 -9.66 0.79 -7.89
C HIS A 124 -9.37 1.81 -6.78
N HIS A 125 -8.14 2.02 -6.32
CA HIS A 125 -7.86 2.84 -5.13
C HIS A 125 -8.31 4.31 -5.19
N HIS A 126 -8.72 4.84 -6.35
CA HIS A 126 -9.35 6.16 -6.50
C HIS A 126 -10.89 6.10 -6.74
N THR A 127 -11.49 4.92 -6.58
CA THR A 127 -12.91 4.63 -6.83
C THR A 127 -13.65 4.28 -5.52
N TYR A 128 -14.02 5.30 -4.76
CA TYR A 128 -14.49 5.14 -3.37
C TYR A 128 -15.92 4.59 -3.19
N ASN A 129 -16.64 4.33 -4.29
CA ASN A 129 -17.97 3.72 -4.24
C ASN A 129 -17.83 2.20 -4.34
N ASN A 130 -18.57 1.46 -3.51
CA ASN A 130 -18.56 -0.01 -3.50
C ASN A 130 -17.19 -0.61 -3.16
N ILE A 131 -16.56 -0.13 -2.08
CA ILE A 131 -15.33 -0.72 -1.56
C ILE A 131 -15.56 -2.20 -1.19
N ASP A 132 -14.86 -3.07 -1.89
CA ASP A 132 -14.87 -4.53 -1.71
C ASP A 132 -13.71 -4.96 -0.79
N GLY A 133 -14.02 -5.34 0.45
CA GLY A 133 -13.06 -5.89 1.40
C GLY A 133 -12.40 -4.86 2.33
N ILE A 134 -11.92 -5.37 3.47
CA ILE A 134 -11.27 -4.55 4.51
C ILE A 134 -9.89 -4.04 4.06
N ASP A 135 -9.17 -4.82 3.26
CA ASP A 135 -7.90 -4.44 2.67
C ASP A 135 -8.02 -3.22 1.76
N TYR A 136 -9.08 -3.18 0.95
CA TYR A 136 -9.37 -2.03 0.11
C TYR A 136 -9.74 -0.80 0.95
N GLN A 137 -10.62 -0.96 1.93
CA GLN A 137 -10.99 0.14 2.83
C GLN A 137 -9.77 0.73 3.55
N ILE A 138 -8.89 -0.12 4.07
CA ILE A 138 -7.68 0.30 4.79
C ILE A 138 -6.71 1.04 3.85
N LEU A 139 -6.51 0.55 2.62
CA LEU A 139 -5.65 1.21 1.65
C LEU A 139 -6.13 2.64 1.37
N VAL A 140 -7.43 2.80 1.09
CA VAL A 140 -8.04 4.13 0.84
C VAL A 140 -7.90 5.02 2.06
N GLU A 141 -8.22 4.54 3.26
CA GLU A 141 -8.13 5.35 4.47
C GLU A 141 -6.70 5.81 4.77
N ALA A 142 -5.72 4.93 4.60
CA ALA A 142 -4.31 5.26 4.80
C ALA A 142 -3.81 6.32 3.80
N ASP A 143 -4.21 6.19 2.53
CA ASP A 143 -3.90 7.18 1.50
C ASP A 143 -4.54 8.54 1.82
N PHE A 144 -5.83 8.55 2.18
CA PHE A 144 -6.51 9.79 2.60
C PHE A 144 -5.84 10.47 3.80
N LEU A 145 -5.40 9.73 4.81
CA LEU A 145 -4.69 10.32 5.96
C LEU A 145 -3.46 11.13 5.52
N VAL A 146 -2.70 10.61 4.55
CA VAL A 146 -1.48 11.26 4.04
C VAL A 146 -1.82 12.39 3.10
N ASN A 147 -2.73 12.19 2.15
CA ASN A 147 -3.15 13.22 1.18
C ASN A 147 -3.72 14.45 1.88
N MET A 148 -4.57 14.26 2.90
CA MET A 148 -5.14 15.39 3.65
C MET A 148 -4.05 16.28 4.28
N TYR A 149 -2.95 15.68 4.74
CA TYR A 149 -1.80 16.40 5.30
C TYR A 149 -0.96 17.05 4.20
N GLU A 150 -0.59 16.30 3.15
CA GLU A 150 0.28 16.78 2.08
C GLU A 150 -0.36 17.90 1.24
N ASP A 151 -1.67 17.83 1.04
CA ASP A 151 -2.45 18.83 0.30
C ASP A 151 -2.93 20.01 1.17
N ASN A 152 -2.61 19.99 2.47
CA ASN A 152 -3.01 21.02 3.45
C ASN A 152 -4.52 21.31 3.43
N LEU A 153 -5.35 20.26 3.46
CA LEU A 153 -6.81 20.43 3.40
C LEU A 153 -7.37 21.19 4.61
N SER A 154 -8.49 21.90 4.41
CA SER A 154 -9.18 22.59 5.50
C SER A 154 -9.85 21.61 6.47
N LYS A 155 -10.14 22.06 7.70
CA LYS A 155 -10.82 21.23 8.70
C LYS A 155 -12.17 20.72 8.21
N GLU A 156 -12.91 21.54 7.46
CA GLU A 156 -14.21 21.17 6.87
C GLU A 156 -14.05 20.08 5.80
N ALA A 157 -13.00 20.17 4.98
CA ALA A 157 -12.71 19.14 3.98
C ALA A 157 -12.30 17.81 4.64
N VAL A 158 -11.51 17.87 5.70
CA VAL A 158 -11.14 16.70 6.50
C VAL A 158 -12.35 16.07 7.18
N LEU A 159 -13.24 16.86 7.77
CA LEU A 159 -14.48 16.34 8.37
C LEU A 159 -15.37 15.65 7.32
N LYS A 160 -15.49 16.24 6.12
CA LYS A 160 -16.23 15.61 5.02
C LYS A 160 -15.62 14.27 4.63
N ALA A 161 -14.30 14.20 4.49
CA ALA A 161 -13.60 12.94 4.20
C ALA A 161 -13.80 11.92 5.32
N TYR A 162 -13.71 12.33 6.59
CA TYR A 162 -13.99 11.48 7.75
C TYR A 162 -15.37 10.83 7.68
N ASP A 163 -16.42 11.60 7.40
CA ASP A 163 -17.78 11.08 7.34
C ASP A 163 -18.02 10.16 6.12
N SER A 164 -17.48 10.54 4.95
CA SER A 164 -17.77 9.83 3.71
C SER A 164 -16.86 8.64 3.44
N ILE A 165 -15.56 8.76 3.73
CA ILE A 165 -14.52 7.79 3.35
C ILE A 165 -14.21 6.81 4.46
N PHE A 166 -13.98 7.30 5.69
CA PHE A 166 -13.50 6.45 6.77
C PHE A 166 -14.62 5.56 7.32
N LYS A 167 -14.38 4.25 7.40
CA LYS A 167 -15.31 3.22 7.86
C LYS A 167 -14.71 2.32 8.94
N THR A 168 -13.41 2.01 8.89
CA THR A 168 -12.77 1.19 9.94
C THR A 168 -12.77 1.92 11.28
N GLU A 169 -12.74 1.16 12.38
CA GLU A 169 -12.71 1.75 13.72
C GLU A 169 -11.42 2.55 13.93
N TYR A 170 -10.28 1.95 13.56
CA TYR A 170 -8.96 2.54 13.78
C TYR A 170 -8.58 3.59 12.75
N GLY A 171 -9.03 3.48 11.49
CA GLY A 171 -8.90 4.55 10.52
C GLY A 171 -9.64 5.81 10.97
N LYS A 172 -10.88 5.68 11.46
CA LYS A 172 -11.62 6.80 12.06
C LYS A 172 -10.90 7.34 13.30
N LYS A 173 -10.48 6.47 14.22
CA LYS A 173 -9.79 6.91 15.43
C LYS A 173 -8.55 7.74 15.10
N ILE A 174 -7.70 7.26 14.20
CA ILE A 174 -6.49 7.96 13.79
C ILE A 174 -6.84 9.30 13.13
N CYS A 175 -7.80 9.33 12.20
CA CYS A 175 -8.22 10.56 11.54
C CYS A 175 -8.73 11.61 12.54
N LYS A 176 -9.58 11.19 13.48
CA LYS A 176 -10.13 12.06 14.52
C LYS A 176 -9.03 12.64 15.43
N ASP A 177 -8.12 11.79 15.89
CA ASP A 177 -7.03 12.20 16.79
C ASP A 177 -6.01 13.11 16.05
N MET A 178 -5.72 12.82 14.78
CA MET A 178 -4.77 13.58 13.95
C MET A 178 -5.25 15.00 13.64
N TYR A 179 -6.56 15.18 13.40
CA TYR A 179 -7.13 16.46 12.94
C TYR A 179 -8.08 17.13 13.95
N LEU A 180 -8.20 16.58 15.16
CA LEU A 180 -9.06 17.09 16.24
C LEU A 180 -10.51 17.33 15.78
N LEU A 181 -11.10 16.28 15.20
CA LEU A 181 -12.50 16.27 14.74
C LEU A 181 -13.50 16.07 15.87
#